data_AF-A0A7S4CRA3-F1
#
_entry.id   AF-A0A7S4CRA3-F1
#
_cell.length_a   1.000
_cell.length_b   1.000
_cell.length_c   1.000
_cell.angle_alpha   90.00
_cell.angle_beta   90.00
_cell.angle_gamma   90.00
#
_symmetry.space_group_name_H-M   'P 1'
#
loop_
_entity.id
_entity.type
_entity.pdbx_description
1 polymer ?
#
loop_
_entity_poly.entity_id
_entity_poly.type
_entity_poly.pdbx_seq_one_letter_code
_entity_poly.pdbx_strand_id
1 'polypeptide(L)'
;VIEALISYRRIQEFLALPEAAQQVGTVTDKGIAIQMEDATFSWLASSKDLSGLNFTVAEGEMVCVIGETGSGKSSVIAAVLGEMTRTQGEANIRGTVAYVSQQPWIFKGTI
;
A
#
# COMPACT_ATOMS: atom_id res chain seq x y z
N VAL A 1 -39.87 -6.94 -2.66
CA VAL A 1 -39.79 -5.51 -2.28
C VAL A 1 -38.79 -5.28 -1.14
N ILE A 2 -38.88 -6.00 -0.02
CA ILE A 2 -37.95 -5.85 1.12
C ILE A 2 -36.48 -6.15 0.76
N GLU A 3 -36.21 -7.22 0.00
CA GLU A 3 -34.84 -7.56 -0.41
C GLU A 3 -34.20 -6.47 -1.29
N ALA A 4 -34.97 -5.88 -2.21
CA ALA A 4 -34.50 -4.79 -3.06
C ALA A 4 -34.13 -3.55 -2.24
N LEU A 5 -34.89 -3.24 -1.18
CA LEU A 5 -34.59 -2.15 -0.26
C LEU A 5 -33.31 -2.40 0.56
N ILE A 6 -33.07 -3.63 0.99
CA ILE A 6 -31.84 -4.01 1.71
C ILE A 6 -30.63 -3.86 0.79
N SER A 7 -30.73 -4.35 -0.45
CA SER A 7 -29.66 -4.21 -1.45
C SER A 7 -29.39 -2.74 -1.79
N TYR A 8 -30.44 -1.93 -1.96
CA TYR A 8 -30.31 -0.49 -2.21
C TYR A 8 -29.53 0.21 -1.08
N ARG A 9 -29.86 -0.07 0.18
CA ARG A 9 -29.16 0.51 1.33
C ARG A 9 -27.68 0.12 1.37
N ARG A 10 -27.35 -1.15 1.14
CA ARG A 10 -25.95 -1.63 1.14
C ARG A 10 -25.11 -0.94 0.06
N ILE A 11 -25.65 -0.80 -1.15
CA ILE A 11 -24.94 -0.10 -2.24
C ILE A 11 -24.78 1.38 -1.89
N GLN A 12 -25.84 2.02 -1.38
CA GLN A 12 -25.78 3.43 -0.98
C GLN A 12 -24.74 3.66 0.12
N GLU A 13 -24.69 2.78 1.13
CA GLU A 13 -23.70 2.84 2.22
C GLU A 13 -22.27 2.65 1.70
N PHE A 14 -22.05 1.69 0.79
CA PHE A 14 -20.73 1.46 0.18
C PHE A 14 -20.27 2.66 -0.64
N LEU A 15 -21.14 3.22 -1.48
CA LEU A 15 -20.83 4.38 -2.32
C LEU A 15 -20.63 5.67 -1.51
N ALA A 16 -21.16 5.72 -0.27
CA ALA A 16 -20.97 6.85 0.63
C ALA A 16 -19.67 6.76 1.45
N LEU A 17 -18.87 5.70 1.30
CA LEU A 17 -17.59 5.58 1.98
C LEU A 17 -16.60 6.65 1.49
N PRO A 18 -15.71 7.13 2.36
CA PRO A 18 -14.68 8.08 1.97
C PRO A 18 -13.67 7.43 1.01
N GLU A 19 -13.20 8.23 0.05
CA GLU A 19 -12.12 7.83 -0.84
C GLU A 19 -10.81 7.63 -0.07
N ALA A 20 -9.99 6.69 -0.54
CA ALA A 20 -8.68 6.44 0.04
C ALA A 20 -7.76 7.66 -0.19
N ALA A 21 -7.23 8.22 0.90
CA ALA A 21 -6.23 9.27 0.79
C ALA A 21 -4.94 8.73 0.17
N GLN A 22 -4.17 9.61 -0.47
CA GLN A 22 -2.86 9.25 -1.00
C GLN A 22 -1.89 8.98 0.16
N GLN A 23 -1.43 7.72 0.28
CA GLN A 23 -0.59 7.27 1.40
C GLN A 23 0.90 7.53 1.18
N VAL A 24 1.28 7.75 -0.08
CA VAL A 24 2.67 7.91 -0.51
C VAL A 24 2.84 9.24 -1.25
N GLY A 25 3.79 10.05 -0.79
CA GLY A 25 4.19 11.30 -1.42
C GLY A 25 5.12 11.08 -2.61
N THR A 26 5.51 12.19 -3.26
CA THR A 26 6.47 12.16 -4.36
C THR A 26 7.84 12.63 -3.88
N VAL A 27 8.89 11.86 -4.16
CA VAL A 27 10.27 12.25 -3.83
C VAL A 27 10.69 13.45 -4.70
N THR A 28 11.31 14.46 -4.08
CA THR A 28 11.81 15.66 -4.76
C THR A 28 13.18 15.44 -5.41
N ASP A 29 14.02 14.59 -4.81
CA ASP A 29 15.40 14.35 -5.24
C ASP A 29 15.55 13.40 -6.42
N LYS A 30 16.44 13.78 -7.35
CA LYS A 30 16.58 13.06 -8.62
C LYS A 30 17.30 11.70 -8.51
N GLY A 31 17.93 11.38 -7.39
CA GLY A 31 18.71 10.16 -7.21
C GLY A 31 18.04 9.09 -6.34
N ILE A 32 16.88 9.39 -5.75
CA ILE A 32 16.20 8.52 -4.78
C ILE A 32 14.90 8.01 -5.41
N ALA A 33 14.72 6.69 -5.37
CA ALA A 33 13.51 6.02 -5.86
C ALA A 33 12.47 5.86 -4.75
N ILE A 34 12.90 5.48 -3.54
CA ILE A 34 12.04 5.25 -2.37
C ILE A 34 12.70 5.88 -1.15
N GLN A 35 11.94 6.63 -0.36
CA GLN A 35 12.36 7.22 0.91
C GLN A 35 11.31 6.96 1.96
N MET A 36 11.74 6.35 3.07
CA MET A 36 10.91 6.06 4.24
C MET A 36 11.59 6.65 5.48
N GLU A 37 10.89 7.54 6.19
CA GLU A 37 11.39 8.20 7.41
C GLU A 37 10.39 8.03 8.54
N ASP A 38 10.79 7.26 9.56
CA ASP A 38 9.98 6.86 10.73
C ASP A 38 8.54 6.42 10.36
N ALA A 39 8.43 5.75 9.21
CA ALA A 39 7.12 5.48 8.62
C ALA A 39 6.42 4.33 9.36
N THR A 40 5.20 4.59 9.79
CA THR A 40 4.32 3.59 10.41
C THR A 40 3.05 3.45 9.60
N PHE A 41 2.67 2.20 9.35
CA PHE A 41 1.55 1.82 8.51
C PHE A 41 0.58 0.87 9.22
N SER A 42 -0.66 0.91 8.76
CA SER A 42 -1.75 0.15 9.32
C SER A 42 -2.78 -0.27 8.27
N TRP A 43 -3.35 -1.46 8.43
CA TRP A 43 -4.47 -1.93 7.61
C TRP A 43 -5.82 -1.37 8.07
N LEU A 44 -5.95 -1.13 9.37
CA LEU A 44 -7.17 -0.61 9.99
C LEU A 44 -6.76 0.51 10.95
N ALA A 45 -7.47 1.63 10.97
CA ALA A 45 -7.07 2.85 11.71
C ALA A 45 -6.66 2.66 13.19
N SER A 46 -6.99 1.52 13.82
CA SER A 46 -6.66 1.19 15.20
C SER A 46 -5.42 0.30 15.41
N SER A 47 -4.82 -0.30 14.37
CA SER A 47 -3.63 -1.17 14.52
C SER A 47 -2.32 -0.47 14.16
N LYS A 48 -1.19 -1.00 14.66
CA LYS A 48 0.15 -0.67 14.18
C LYS A 48 0.76 -1.95 13.61
N ASP A 49 0.49 -2.21 12.34
CA ASP A 49 0.85 -3.47 11.69
C ASP A 49 2.29 -3.46 11.17
N LEU A 50 2.85 -2.28 10.91
CA LEU A 50 4.22 -2.09 10.43
C LEU A 50 4.74 -0.75 10.95
N SER A 51 5.77 -0.74 11.80
CA SER A 51 6.21 0.46 12.52
C SER A 51 7.68 0.76 12.37
N GLY A 52 8.04 2.05 12.33
CA GLY A 52 9.42 2.53 12.40
C GLY A 52 10.26 2.16 11.17
N LEU A 53 9.66 2.12 9.98
CA LEU A 53 10.42 1.90 8.75
C LEU A 53 11.29 3.12 8.43
N ASN A 54 12.59 2.87 8.32
CA ASN A 54 13.61 3.87 8.05
C ASN A 54 14.59 3.32 7.01
N PHE A 55 14.37 3.64 5.74
CA PHE A 55 15.28 3.23 4.66
C PHE A 55 15.13 4.13 3.43
N THR A 56 16.20 4.18 2.64
CA THR A 56 16.25 4.90 1.37
C THR A 56 16.79 3.97 0.30
N VAL A 57 16.16 3.98 -0.88
CA VAL A 57 16.59 3.20 -2.05
C VAL A 57 16.95 4.17 -3.16
N ALA A 58 18.17 4.08 -3.66
CA ALA A 58 18.64 4.90 -4.77
C ALA A 58 18.11 4.39 -6.12
N GLU A 59 18.07 5.28 -7.13
CA GLU A 59 17.76 4.85 -8.49
C GLU A 59 18.78 3.82 -9.00
N GLY A 60 18.28 2.71 -9.56
CA GLY A 60 19.11 1.62 -10.07
C GLY A 60 19.61 0.63 -9.01
N GLU A 61 19.27 0.84 -7.73
CA GLU A 61 19.64 -0.06 -6.64
C GLU A 61 18.75 -1.31 -6.62
N MET A 62 19.35 -2.48 -6.37
CA MET A 62 18.64 -3.73 -6.13
C MET A 62 18.65 -4.05 -4.64
N VAL A 63 17.47 -4.06 -4.02
CA VAL A 63 17.29 -4.31 -2.58
C VAL A 63 16.53 -5.61 -2.36
N CYS A 64 16.90 -6.37 -1.32
CA CYS A 64 16.22 -7.58 -0.90
C CYS A 64 15.72 -7.43 0.54
N VAL A 65 14.43 -7.71 0.77
CA VAL A 65 13.83 -7.72 2.11
C VAL A 65 13.75 -9.16 2.62
N ILE A 66 14.44 -9.44 3.73
CA ILE A 66 14.52 -10.77 4.34
C ILE A 66 14.00 -10.75 5.78
N GLY A 67 13.52 -11.90 6.26
CA GLY A 67 12.97 -12.06 7.61
C GLY A 67 12.06 -13.28 7.73
N GLU A 68 11.72 -13.66 8.95
CA GLU A 68 10.88 -14.83 9.26
C GLU A 68 9.45 -14.72 8.71
N THR A 69 8.75 -15.85 8.59
CA THR A 69 7.32 -15.85 8.21
C THR A 69 6.51 -15.01 9.21
N GLY A 70 5.70 -14.08 8.72
CA GLY A 70 4.93 -13.16 9.57
C GLY A 70 5.66 -11.89 9.99
N SER A 71 6.93 -11.68 9.60
CA SER A 71 7.70 -10.48 9.95
C SER A 71 7.29 -9.18 9.22
N GLY A 72 6.20 -9.20 8.44
CA GLY A 72 5.72 -8.02 7.72
C GLY A 72 6.36 -7.72 6.36
N LYS A 73 7.11 -8.64 5.74
CA LYS A 73 7.74 -8.42 4.42
C LYS A 73 6.72 -8.02 3.33
N SER A 74 5.62 -8.76 3.23
CA SER A 74 4.54 -8.43 2.29
C SER A 74 3.87 -7.10 2.65
N SER A 75 3.81 -6.75 3.94
CA SER A 75 3.32 -5.45 4.39
C SER A 75 4.24 -4.31 3.97
N VAL A 76 5.57 -4.49 3.96
CA VAL A 76 6.51 -3.50 3.41
C VAL A 76 6.21 -3.25 1.93
N ILE A 77 5.97 -4.30 1.15
CA ILE A 77 5.60 -4.17 -0.27
C ILE A 77 4.26 -3.44 -0.42
N ALA A 78 3.25 -3.79 0.38
CA ALA A 78 1.94 -3.12 0.37
C ALA A 78 2.04 -1.63 0.77
N ALA A 79 2.89 -1.29 1.73
CA ALA A 79 3.17 0.10 2.12
C ALA A 79 3.81 0.88 0.97
N VAL A 80 4.75 0.27 0.24
CA VAL A 80 5.34 0.84 -0.98
C VAL A 80 4.29 1.02 -2.09
N LEU A 81 3.33 0.10 -2.22
CA LEU A 81 2.24 0.23 -3.18
C LEU A 81 1.17 1.27 -2.77
N GLY A 82 1.25 1.80 -1.54
CA GLY A 82 0.26 2.72 -1.00
C GLY A 82 -1.05 2.05 -0.58
N GLU A 83 -1.07 0.73 -0.41
CA GLU A 83 -2.26 -0.04 0.01
C GLU A 83 -2.51 0.05 1.52
N MET A 84 -1.47 0.32 2.31
CA MET A 84 -1.59 0.50 3.76
C MET A 84 -1.72 1.98 4.13
N THR A 85 -2.52 2.27 5.16
CA THR A 85 -2.68 3.63 5.67
C THR A 85 -1.45 4.05 6.46
N ARG A 86 -0.78 5.14 6.05
CA ARG A 86 0.33 5.74 6.79
C ARG A 86 -0.22 6.54 7.95
N THR A 87 0.17 6.18 9.17
CA THR A 87 -0.29 6.83 10.41
C THR A 87 0.75 7.76 11.01
N GLN A 88 2.03 7.58 10.68
CA GLN A 88 3.16 8.40 11.15
C GLN A 88 4.29 8.38 10.12
N GLY A 89 5.12 9.43 10.14
CA GLY A 89 6.33 9.53 9.33
C GLY A 89 6.05 9.89 7.88
N GLU A 90 7.07 9.75 7.05
CA GLU A 90 7.04 10.04 5.63
C GLU A 90 7.32 8.80 4.79
N ALA A 91 6.59 8.70 3.68
CA ALA A 91 6.74 7.64 2.70
C ALA A 91 6.64 8.29 1.32
N ASN A 92 7.75 8.34 0.59
CA ASN A 92 7.85 9.03 -0.68
C ASN A 92 8.41 8.08 -1.74
N ILE A 93 7.76 8.04 -2.91
CA ILE A 93 8.19 7.21 -4.05
C ILE A 93 8.25 8.07 -5.30
N ARG A 94 9.16 7.71 -6.21
CA ARG A 94 9.29 8.37 -7.51
C ARG A 94 9.10 7.41 -8.67
N GLY A 95 8.37 7.88 -9.68
CA GLY A 95 8.16 7.17 -10.92
C GLY A 95 6.96 6.22 -10.86
N THR A 96 6.98 5.19 -11.72
CA THR A 96 5.91 4.20 -11.84
C THR A 96 6.31 2.90 -11.14
N VAL A 97 5.35 2.27 -10.47
CA VAL A 97 5.58 1.00 -9.77
C VAL A 97 4.98 -0.15 -10.58
N ALA A 98 5.73 -1.24 -10.75
CA ALA A 98 5.24 -2.51 -11.26
C ALA A 98 5.29 -3.54 -10.12
N TYR A 99 4.20 -4.28 -9.93
CA TYR A 99 4.07 -5.28 -8.87
C TYR A 99 3.82 -6.66 -9.46
N VAL A 100 4.48 -7.67 -8.91
CA VAL A 100 4.27 -9.07 -9.23
C VAL A 100 3.88 -9.78 -7.94
N SER A 101 2.64 -10.27 -7.87
CA SER A 101 2.10 -10.91 -6.68
C SER A 101 2.66 -12.32 -6.47
N GLN A 102 2.72 -12.75 -5.21
CA GLN A 102 3.11 -14.11 -4.85
C GLN A 102 2.18 -15.16 -5.48
N GLN A 103 0.88 -14.86 -5.52
CA GLN A 103 -0.13 -15.66 -6.21
C GLN A 103 -0.55 -14.91 -7.49
N PRO A 104 -0.22 -15.41 -8.69
CA PRO A 104 -0.56 -14.74 -9.93
C PRO A 104 -2.07 -14.75 -10.16
N TRP A 105 -2.60 -13.64 -10.69
CA TRP A 105 -3.99 -13.54 -11.11
C TRP A 105 -4.05 -13.33 -12.62
N ILE A 106 -4.66 -14.28 -13.35
CA ILE A 106 -4.75 -14.27 -14.81
C ILE A 106 -6.21 -14.05 -15.20
N PHE A 107 -6.44 -13.01 -16.00
CA PHE A 107 -7.77 -12.74 -16.54
C PHE A 107 -8.16 -13.79 -17.58
N LYS A 108 -9.46 -14.12 -17.63
CA LYS A 108 -9.99 -14.94 -18.71
C LYS A 108 -9.93 -14.16 -20.03
N GLY A 109 -9.23 -14.69 -21.02
CA GLY A 109 -9.04 -14.08 -22.32
C GLY A 109 -8.00 -14.82 -23.16
N THR A 110 -7.71 -14.29 -24.34
CA THR A 110 -6.59 -14.73 -25.18
C THR A 110 -5.43 -13.75 -25.03
N ILE A 111 -4.21 -14.22 -25.31
CA ILE A 111 -2.99 -13.40 -25.42
C ILE A 111 -2.99 -12.67 -26.76
#